data_AF-A0A9E5GG88-F1
#
_entry.id   AF-A0A9E5GG88-F1
#
_cell.length_a   1.000
_cell.length_b   1.000
_cell.length_c   1.000
_cell.angle_alpha   90.00
_cell.angle_beta   90.00
_cell.angle_gamma   90.00
#
_symmetry.space_group_name_H-M   'P 1'
#
loop_
_entity.id
_entity.type
_entity.pdbx_description
1 polymer ?
#
loop_
_entity_poly.entity_id
_entity_poly.type
_entity_poly.pdbx_seq_one_letter_code
_entity_poly.pdbx_strand_id
1 'polypeptide(L)'
;QAELDAERLQKELAVLESEIAMRQTSISAELDARLIQSLQLEQQRAKALENSKELGLLRLKQIREQAAYQLSLQEKELAQKRALEETVVAKREELVQQAEIRRAQLAELDRKRSLTSDAFERLALIADMEKAILVIEASFTESIIAMKEEFAGLHQEQVASYRVADPQDPWETEKEFEARLVAYESALVALAETKILEIERQRRTEVENIKRQLEQAKHELQSMQFTLGPTATAVIVSSFDAQNKQFPITIVSTDSLLPLYASLFFKIDSTDRTVLQREYQRVDDADKAKALVGTIRYSLKEVSPSLWSIEVVEAGISSLFEGSKEHPTVLVRCNSQYEIVSNMLTLVDGKVISIPMTYVEGGSFQMGSVTGDDSDEQFVREVLVGSFYMGTYEVTQDIYQAVMGVNPSYHRNARLPVEQVNWYDAIVFANALSKKDGFEEVYT
;
A
#
# COMPACT_ATOMS: atom_id res chain seq x y z
N GLN A 1 -11.46 -32.82 50.20
CA GLN A 1 -11.83 -34.25 50.29
C GLN A 1 -11.11 -34.97 51.43
N ALA A 2 -9.78 -35.10 51.40
CA ALA A 2 -9.02 -35.81 52.45
C ALA A 2 -9.22 -35.26 53.89
N GLU A 3 -9.40 -33.95 54.06
CA GLU A 3 -9.74 -33.35 55.37
C GLU A 3 -11.13 -33.78 55.87
N LEU A 4 -12.09 -33.87 54.95
CA LEU A 4 -13.48 -34.26 55.24
C LEU A 4 -13.56 -35.75 55.61
N ASP A 5 -12.75 -36.58 54.95
CA ASP A 5 -12.59 -38.00 55.26
C ASP A 5 -11.86 -38.22 56.60
N ALA A 6 -10.87 -37.37 56.94
CA ALA A 6 -10.18 -37.41 58.22
C ALA A 6 -11.09 -37.04 59.40
N GLU A 7 -11.91 -35.98 59.27
CA GLU A 7 -12.91 -35.61 60.29
C GLU A 7 -13.95 -36.70 60.52
N ARG A 8 -14.37 -37.39 59.46
CA ARG A 8 -15.29 -38.53 59.55
C ARG A 8 -14.67 -39.70 60.31
N LEU A 9 -13.42 -40.05 60.00
CA LEU A 9 -12.69 -41.12 60.68
C LEU A 9 -12.46 -40.81 62.17
N GLN A 10 -12.19 -39.54 62.52
CA GLN A 10 -12.06 -39.11 63.93
C GLN A 10 -13.35 -39.29 64.72
N LYS A 11 -14.51 -38.93 64.12
CA LYS A 11 -15.82 -39.15 64.77
C LYS A 11 -16.11 -40.62 64.98
N GLU A 12 -15.79 -41.46 63.99
CA GLU A 12 -16.01 -42.90 64.11
C GLU A 12 -15.04 -43.58 65.09
N LEU A 13 -13.82 -43.07 65.26
CA LEU A 13 -12.87 -43.51 66.29
C LEU A 13 -13.38 -43.23 67.70
N ALA A 14 -13.86 -42.02 67.96
CA ALA A 14 -14.42 -41.65 69.27
C ALA A 14 -15.61 -42.53 69.68
N VAL A 15 -16.44 -42.95 68.71
CA VAL A 15 -17.55 -43.89 68.96
C VAL A 15 -17.02 -45.28 69.32
N LEU A 16 -16.02 -45.80 68.60
CA LEU A 16 -15.42 -47.11 68.87
C LEU A 16 -14.71 -47.15 70.24
N GLU A 17 -13.98 -46.10 70.61
CA GLU A 17 -13.36 -45.98 71.93
C GLU A 17 -14.39 -46.08 73.07
N SER A 18 -15.53 -45.39 72.93
CA SER A 18 -16.62 -45.45 73.90
C SER A 18 -17.25 -46.85 73.99
N GLU A 19 -17.37 -47.54 72.86
CA GLU A 19 -17.94 -48.88 72.78
C GLU A 19 -17.00 -49.94 73.38
N ILE A 20 -15.68 -49.80 73.18
CA ILE A 20 -14.65 -50.65 73.79
C ILE A 20 -14.67 -50.47 75.32
N ALA A 21 -14.80 -49.24 75.81
CA ALA A 21 -14.88 -48.94 77.24
C ALA A 21 -16.13 -49.57 77.89
N MET A 22 -17.30 -49.45 77.24
CA MET A 22 -18.53 -50.11 77.71
C MET A 22 -18.40 -51.65 77.74
N ARG A 23 -17.80 -52.24 76.70
CA ARG A 23 -17.60 -53.70 76.66
C ARG A 23 -16.61 -54.19 77.73
N GLN A 24 -15.57 -53.42 78.05
CA GLN A 24 -14.66 -53.72 79.17
C GLN A 24 -15.40 -53.81 80.51
N THR A 25 -16.35 -52.89 80.74
CA THR A 25 -17.17 -52.93 81.94
C THR A 25 -18.12 -54.14 81.97
N SER A 26 -18.75 -54.50 80.85
CA SER A 26 -19.61 -55.69 80.77
C SER A 26 -18.85 -57.00 80.99
N ILE A 27 -17.64 -57.14 80.43
CA ILE A 27 -16.78 -58.32 80.64
C ILE A 27 -16.44 -58.51 82.12
N SER A 28 -16.25 -57.42 82.87
CA SER A 28 -15.91 -57.49 84.31
C SER A 28 -17.09 -57.84 85.22
N ALA A 29 -18.33 -57.78 84.72
CA ALA A 29 -19.56 -58.02 85.49
C ALA A 29 -20.17 -59.43 85.28
N GLU A 30 -19.74 -60.16 84.24
CA GLU A 30 -20.34 -61.44 83.81
C GLU A 30 -19.67 -62.67 84.47
N LEU A 31 -20.43 -63.70 84.84
CA LEU A 31 -19.92 -64.93 85.51
C LEU A 31 -19.83 -66.15 84.57
N ASP A 32 -20.34 -66.06 83.33
CA ASP A 32 -20.38 -67.16 82.36
C ASP A 32 -19.14 -67.18 81.44
N ALA A 33 -18.34 -68.25 81.53
CA ALA A 33 -17.05 -68.36 80.84
C ALA A 33 -17.14 -68.31 79.30
N ARG A 34 -18.23 -68.81 78.70
CA ARG A 34 -18.44 -68.76 77.23
C ARG A 34 -18.74 -67.34 76.74
N LEU A 35 -19.51 -66.57 77.51
CA LEU A 35 -19.90 -65.21 77.13
C LEU A 35 -18.70 -64.26 77.24
N ILE A 36 -17.86 -64.45 78.25
CA ILE A 36 -16.59 -63.72 78.42
C ILE A 36 -15.69 -63.92 77.20
N GLN A 37 -15.55 -65.15 76.69
CA GLN A 37 -14.69 -65.45 75.54
C GLN A 37 -15.21 -64.81 74.24
N SER A 38 -16.53 -64.78 74.00
CA SER A 38 -17.10 -64.06 72.85
C SER A 38 -16.92 -62.55 72.94
N LEU A 39 -17.11 -61.96 74.13
CA LEU A 39 -16.92 -60.53 74.35
C LEU A 39 -15.45 -60.11 74.21
N GLN A 40 -14.50 -60.96 74.64
CA GLN A 40 -13.07 -60.74 74.42
C GLN A 40 -12.69 -60.75 72.93
N LEU A 41 -13.27 -61.66 72.14
CA LEU A 41 -13.04 -61.71 70.69
C LEU A 41 -13.60 -60.45 69.99
N GLU A 42 -14.79 -59.99 70.39
CA GLU A 42 -15.37 -58.74 69.87
C GLU A 42 -14.55 -57.51 70.27
N GLN A 43 -14.04 -57.47 71.50
CA GLN A 43 -13.14 -56.40 71.94
C GLN A 43 -11.83 -56.37 71.14
N GLN A 44 -11.25 -57.55 70.84
CA GLN A 44 -10.07 -57.64 69.99
C GLN A 44 -10.34 -57.16 68.57
N ARG A 45 -11.52 -57.47 68.00
CA ARG A 45 -11.95 -56.96 66.69
C ARG A 45 -12.13 -55.44 66.70
N ALA A 46 -12.73 -54.88 67.76
CA ALA A 46 -12.91 -53.44 67.90
C ALA A 46 -11.56 -52.71 68.01
N LYS A 47 -10.61 -53.22 68.81
CA LYS A 47 -9.24 -52.68 68.88
C LYS A 47 -8.47 -52.78 67.55
N ALA A 48 -8.65 -53.88 66.81
CA ALA A 48 -8.04 -54.01 65.49
C ALA A 48 -8.61 -52.99 64.49
N LEU A 49 -9.91 -52.68 64.60
CA LEU A 49 -10.56 -51.66 63.78
C LEU A 49 -10.09 -50.25 64.13
N GLU A 50 -9.92 -49.95 65.43
CA GLU A 50 -9.35 -48.70 65.94
C GLU A 50 -7.94 -48.46 65.39
N ASN A 51 -7.03 -49.41 65.57
CA ASN A 51 -5.65 -49.35 65.05
C ASN A 51 -5.62 -49.17 63.51
N SER A 52 -6.55 -49.80 62.78
CA SER A 52 -6.66 -49.65 61.33
C SER A 52 -7.07 -48.23 60.93
N LYS A 53 -8.01 -47.61 61.67
CA LYS A 53 -8.47 -46.25 61.43
C LYS A 53 -7.42 -45.21 61.83
N GLU A 54 -6.68 -45.41 62.93
CA GLU A 54 -5.54 -44.56 63.29
C GLU A 54 -4.47 -44.55 62.19
N LEU A 55 -4.14 -45.72 61.65
CA LEU A 55 -3.19 -45.85 60.56
C LEU A 55 -3.69 -45.18 59.27
N GLY A 56 -5.01 -45.23 59.02
CA GLY A 56 -5.66 -44.47 57.95
C GLY A 56 -5.52 -42.96 58.12
N LEU A 57 -5.67 -42.45 59.34
CA LEU A 57 -5.56 -41.03 59.66
C LEU A 57 -4.12 -40.51 59.50
N LEU A 58 -3.13 -41.30 59.92
CA LEU A 58 -1.71 -41.01 59.69
C LEU A 58 -1.39 -40.94 58.19
N ARG A 59 -1.92 -41.88 57.40
CA ARG A 59 -1.73 -41.89 55.93
C ARG A 59 -2.35 -40.65 55.27
N LEU A 60 -3.54 -40.24 55.70
CA LEU A 60 -4.17 -39.02 55.20
C LEU A 60 -3.38 -37.76 55.56
N LYS A 61 -2.80 -37.71 56.77
CA LYS A 61 -1.94 -36.60 57.18
C LYS A 61 -0.68 -36.49 56.31
N GLN A 62 -0.02 -37.61 56.02
CA GLN A 62 1.13 -37.64 55.11
C GLN A 62 0.77 -37.17 53.69
N ILE A 63 -0.38 -37.59 53.16
CA ILE A 63 -0.87 -37.15 51.85
C ILE A 63 -1.10 -35.63 51.84
N ARG A 64 -1.66 -35.07 52.91
CA ARG A 64 -1.89 -33.62 53.04
C ARG A 64 -0.57 -32.83 53.04
N GLU A 65 0.42 -33.29 53.80
CA GLU A 65 1.73 -32.66 53.86
C GLU A 65 2.45 -32.70 52.50
N GLN A 66 2.38 -33.84 51.80
CA GLN A 66 2.94 -33.98 50.45
C GLN A 66 2.22 -33.07 49.44
N ALA A 67 0.90 -32.97 49.50
CA ALA A 67 0.12 -32.09 48.62
C ALA A 67 0.44 -30.60 48.85
N ALA A 68 0.57 -30.18 50.12
CA ALA A 68 0.94 -28.81 50.46
C ALA A 68 2.34 -28.45 49.95
N TYR A 69 3.29 -29.39 50.05
CA TYR A 69 4.64 -29.20 49.52
C TYR A 69 4.63 -29.02 47.99
N GLN A 70 3.91 -29.89 47.26
CA GLN A 70 3.79 -29.78 45.80
C GLN A 70 3.15 -28.47 45.34
N LEU A 71 2.12 -28.00 46.06
CA LEU A 71 1.47 -26.73 45.76
C LEU A 71 2.43 -25.54 45.94
N SER A 72 3.23 -25.54 47.00
CA SER A 72 4.24 -24.50 47.22
C SER A 72 5.34 -24.47 46.14
N LEU A 73 5.67 -25.62 45.55
CA LEU A 73 6.63 -25.72 44.46
C LEU A 73 6.04 -25.10 43.18
N GLN A 74 4.80 -25.44 42.85
CA GLN A 74 4.10 -24.91 41.68
C GLN A 74 3.89 -23.39 41.77
N GLU A 75 3.58 -22.86 42.95
CA GLU A 75 3.46 -21.42 43.18
C GLU A 75 4.79 -20.69 42.91
N LYS A 76 5.91 -21.26 43.34
CA LYS A 76 7.25 -20.70 43.06
C LYS A 76 7.58 -20.72 41.57
N GLU A 77 7.30 -21.83 40.88
CA GLU A 77 7.53 -21.93 39.43
C GLU A 77 6.67 -20.93 38.64
N LEU A 78 5.40 -20.76 39.05
CA LEU A 78 4.48 -19.82 38.42
C LEU A 78 4.90 -18.36 38.67
N ALA A 79 5.41 -18.05 39.86
CA ALA A 79 5.98 -16.73 40.17
C ALA A 79 7.23 -16.43 39.32
N GLN A 80 8.13 -17.40 39.14
CA GLN A 80 9.31 -17.25 38.29
C GLN A 80 8.94 -17.01 36.82
N LYS A 81 7.93 -17.75 36.31
CA LYS A 81 7.43 -17.55 34.94
C LYS A 81 6.86 -16.14 34.74
N ARG A 82 6.04 -15.66 35.68
CA ARG A 82 5.48 -14.30 35.63
C ARG A 82 6.57 -13.23 35.65
N ALA A 83 7.57 -13.36 36.51
CA ALA A 83 8.68 -12.42 36.57
C ALA A 83 9.47 -12.39 35.24
N LEU A 84 9.70 -13.55 34.62
CA LEU A 84 10.37 -13.60 33.31
C LEU A 84 9.51 -12.93 32.22
N GLU A 85 8.20 -13.21 32.19
CA GLU A 85 7.27 -12.57 31.25
C GLU A 85 7.26 -11.04 31.41
N GLU A 86 7.23 -10.52 32.64
CA GLU A 86 7.32 -9.09 32.92
C GLU A 86 8.62 -8.47 32.38
N THR A 87 9.77 -9.13 32.55
CA THR A 87 11.04 -8.63 32.01
C THR A 87 11.08 -8.62 30.48
N VAL A 88 10.47 -9.62 29.84
CA VAL A 88 10.39 -9.69 28.37
C VAL A 88 9.48 -8.60 27.82
N VAL A 89 8.36 -8.33 28.50
CA VAL A 89 7.44 -7.24 28.13
C VAL A 89 8.12 -5.89 28.28
N ALA A 90 8.77 -5.62 29.41
CA ALA A 90 9.49 -4.36 29.64
C ALA A 90 10.59 -4.11 28.60
N LYS A 91 11.37 -5.15 28.25
CA LYS A 91 12.40 -5.05 27.22
C LYS A 91 11.82 -4.80 25.83
N ARG A 92 10.63 -5.34 25.53
CA ARG A 92 9.91 -5.04 24.28
C ARG A 92 9.43 -3.60 24.20
N GLU A 93 8.89 -3.06 25.29
CA GLU A 93 8.45 -1.65 25.32
C GLU A 93 9.62 -0.68 25.10
N GLU A 94 10.79 -0.95 25.69
CA GLU A 94 12.00 -0.15 25.47
C GLU A 94 12.44 -0.16 23.99
N LEU A 95 12.41 -1.34 23.34
CA LEU A 95 12.75 -1.47 21.93
C LEU A 95 11.78 -0.71 21.01
N VAL A 96 10.48 -0.74 21.32
CA VAL A 96 9.46 0.03 20.57
C VAL A 96 9.73 1.54 20.70
N GLN A 97 10.01 2.03 21.92
CA GLN A 97 10.31 3.45 22.14
C GLN A 97 11.60 3.88 21.40
N GLN A 98 12.64 3.04 21.41
CA GLN A 98 13.87 3.31 20.66
C GLN A 98 13.62 3.36 19.14
N ALA A 99 12.79 2.46 18.60
CA ALA A 99 12.40 2.47 17.20
C ALA A 99 11.61 3.73 16.83
N GLU A 100 10.67 4.17 17.68
CA GLU A 100 9.91 5.40 17.48
C GLU A 100 10.79 6.65 17.44
N ILE A 101 11.73 6.78 18.41
CA ILE A 101 12.68 7.90 18.44
C ILE A 101 13.55 7.92 17.18
N ARG A 102 14.07 6.76 16.78
CA ARG A 102 14.92 6.66 15.58
C ARG A 102 14.13 6.95 14.31
N ARG A 103 12.86 6.53 14.23
CA ARG A 103 11.95 6.86 13.14
C ARG A 103 11.65 8.36 13.09
N ALA A 104 11.44 9.01 14.24
CA ALA A 104 11.23 10.45 14.30
C ALA A 104 12.48 11.24 13.87
N GLN A 105 13.67 10.80 14.27
CA GLN A 105 14.93 11.40 13.84
C GLN A 105 15.18 11.23 12.33
N LEU A 106 14.89 10.05 11.78
CA LEU A 106 14.93 9.79 10.33
C LEU A 106 13.87 10.62 9.59
N ALA A 107 12.66 10.77 10.15
CA ALA A 107 11.61 11.64 9.60
C ALA A 107 12.05 13.10 9.53
N GLU A 108 12.75 13.59 10.56
CA GLU A 108 13.26 14.96 10.57
C GLU A 108 14.40 15.16 9.56
N LEU A 109 15.30 14.16 9.43
CA LEU A 109 16.34 14.16 8.41
C LEU A 109 15.76 14.07 7.00
N ASP A 110 14.79 13.20 6.75
CA ASP A 110 14.10 13.06 5.47
C ASP A 110 13.25 14.31 5.15
N ARG A 111 12.68 15.00 6.15
CA ARG A 111 12.02 16.29 5.96
C ARG A 111 13.01 17.40 5.57
N LYS A 112 14.20 17.42 6.17
CA LYS A 112 15.29 18.34 5.79
C LYS A 112 15.94 17.99 4.45
N ARG A 113 15.83 16.73 4.03
CA ARG A 113 16.38 16.16 2.80
C ARG A 113 15.31 15.86 1.75
N SER A 114 14.08 16.37 1.93
CA SER A 114 12.88 16.08 1.14
C SER A 114 13.10 16.49 -0.31
N LEU A 115 13.69 15.54 -1.04
CA LEU A 115 13.90 15.48 -2.48
C LEU A 115 12.83 14.58 -3.12
N THR A 116 11.76 14.25 -2.39
CA THR A 116 10.51 13.79 -3.01
C THR A 116 9.84 14.91 -3.81
N SER A 117 10.21 16.18 -3.59
CA SER A 117 9.72 17.31 -4.41
C SER A 117 10.47 17.44 -5.75
N ASP A 118 11.70 16.94 -5.89
CA ASP A 118 12.53 17.23 -7.08
C ASP A 118 12.03 16.50 -8.34
N ALA A 119 11.58 15.24 -8.22
CA ALA A 119 11.04 14.47 -9.35
C ALA A 119 9.75 15.09 -9.89
N PHE A 120 8.83 15.43 -8.98
CA PHE A 120 7.51 15.95 -9.31
C PHE A 120 7.55 17.42 -9.74
N GLU A 121 8.40 18.24 -9.13
CA GLU A 121 8.64 19.62 -9.60
C GLU A 121 9.24 19.62 -11.01
N ARG A 122 10.15 18.69 -11.32
CA ARG A 122 10.70 18.53 -12.68
C ARG A 122 9.66 18.03 -13.67
N LEU A 123 8.82 17.06 -13.30
CA LEU A 123 7.70 16.62 -14.13
C LEU A 123 6.70 17.76 -14.39
N ALA A 124 6.40 18.56 -13.36
CA ALA A 124 5.54 19.74 -13.50
C ALA A 124 6.17 20.79 -14.43
N LEU A 125 7.47 21.03 -14.32
CA LEU A 125 8.20 21.95 -15.20
C LEU A 125 8.18 21.46 -16.66
N ILE A 126 8.37 20.15 -16.90
CA ILE A 126 8.25 19.56 -18.23
C ILE A 126 6.84 19.77 -18.80
N ALA A 127 5.80 19.54 -17.99
CA ALA A 127 4.42 19.77 -18.40
C ALA A 127 4.12 21.26 -18.69
N ASP A 128 4.66 22.18 -17.89
CA ASP A 128 4.53 23.61 -18.13
C ASP A 128 5.21 24.04 -19.44
N MET A 129 6.36 23.43 -19.77
CA MET A 129 7.03 23.65 -21.06
C MET A 129 6.24 23.09 -22.24
N GLU A 130 5.64 21.90 -22.11
CA GLU A 130 4.75 21.32 -23.12
C GLU A 130 3.52 22.21 -23.37
N LYS A 131 2.92 22.73 -22.29
CA LYS A 131 1.81 23.69 -22.36
C LYS A 131 2.23 25.01 -23.00
N ALA A 132 3.42 25.51 -22.67
CA ALA A 132 3.95 26.75 -23.26
C ALA A 132 4.11 26.62 -24.79
N ILE A 133 4.55 25.47 -25.30
CA ILE A 133 4.64 25.22 -26.75
C ILE A 133 3.27 25.38 -27.42
N LEU A 134 2.22 24.77 -26.85
CA LEU A 134 0.86 24.86 -27.40
C LEU A 134 0.32 26.28 -27.37
N VAL A 135 0.52 27.01 -26.26
CA VAL A 135 0.07 28.41 -26.13
C VAL A 135 0.79 29.31 -27.14
N ILE A 136 2.09 29.11 -27.32
CA ILE A 136 2.88 29.86 -28.30
C ILE A 136 2.37 29.56 -29.71
N GLU A 137 2.24 28.29 -30.09
CA GLU A 137 1.74 27.89 -31.42
C GLU A 137 0.34 28.47 -31.71
N ALA A 138 -0.56 28.50 -30.72
CA ALA A 138 -1.88 29.12 -30.83
C ALA A 138 -1.79 30.64 -31.03
N SER A 139 -1.01 31.34 -30.20
CA SER A 139 -0.85 32.81 -30.28
C SER A 139 -0.29 33.29 -31.61
N PHE A 140 0.66 32.54 -32.20
CA PHE A 140 1.18 32.84 -33.53
C PHE A 140 0.14 32.57 -34.62
N THR A 141 -0.69 31.53 -34.46
CA THR A 141 -1.76 31.22 -35.42
C THR A 141 -2.80 32.34 -35.45
N GLU A 142 -3.22 32.83 -34.29
CA GLU A 142 -4.11 34.00 -34.18
C GLU A 142 -3.48 35.25 -34.81
N SER A 143 -2.21 35.50 -34.52
CA SER A 143 -1.48 36.65 -35.09
C SER A 143 -1.39 36.59 -36.62
N ILE A 144 -1.16 35.40 -37.19
CA ILE A 144 -1.13 35.21 -38.66
C ILE A 144 -2.51 35.45 -39.27
N ILE A 145 -3.59 34.98 -38.63
CA ILE A 145 -4.96 35.19 -39.11
C ILE A 145 -5.31 36.68 -39.10
N ALA A 146 -5.11 37.36 -37.97
CA ALA A 146 -5.38 38.78 -37.82
C ALA A 146 -4.61 39.62 -38.86
N MET A 147 -3.34 39.26 -39.09
CA MET A 147 -2.51 39.94 -40.08
C MET A 147 -2.97 39.70 -41.52
N LYS A 148 -3.43 38.49 -41.85
CA LYS A 148 -4.01 38.20 -43.17
C LYS A 148 -5.28 39.03 -43.41
N GLU A 149 -6.12 39.18 -42.39
CA GLU A 149 -7.34 40.00 -42.47
C GLU A 149 -7.00 41.50 -42.63
N GLU A 150 -6.02 42.01 -41.87
CA GLU A 150 -5.55 43.40 -41.99
C GLU A 150 -4.98 43.68 -43.38
N PHE A 151 -4.12 42.79 -43.89
CA PHE A 151 -3.61 42.92 -45.26
C PHE A 151 -4.74 42.88 -46.29
N ALA A 152 -5.72 41.97 -46.17
CA ALA A 152 -6.84 41.92 -47.10
C ALA A 152 -7.62 43.25 -47.16
N GLY A 153 -7.87 43.89 -46.00
CA GLY A 153 -8.51 45.20 -45.93
C GLY A 153 -7.65 46.31 -46.57
N LEU A 154 -6.37 46.39 -46.19
CA LEU A 154 -5.43 47.36 -46.75
C LEU A 154 -5.26 47.21 -48.26
N HIS A 155 -5.25 45.98 -48.78
CA HIS A 155 -5.12 45.71 -50.21
C HIS A 155 -6.33 46.22 -50.98
N GLN A 156 -7.55 46.01 -50.46
CA GLN A 156 -8.76 46.55 -51.09
C GLN A 156 -8.75 48.09 -51.14
N GLU A 157 -8.33 48.75 -50.06
CA GLU A 157 -8.20 50.20 -50.01
C GLU A 157 -7.10 50.70 -50.98
N GLN A 158 -5.95 50.03 -51.02
CA GLN A 158 -4.84 50.40 -51.91
C GLN A 158 -5.21 50.24 -53.39
N VAL A 159 -5.84 49.14 -53.77
CA VAL A 159 -6.32 48.91 -55.15
C VAL A 159 -7.37 49.95 -55.53
N ALA A 160 -8.31 50.26 -54.64
CA ALA A 160 -9.31 51.30 -54.87
C ALA A 160 -8.66 52.69 -55.04
N SER A 161 -7.67 53.03 -54.21
CA SER A 161 -6.93 54.29 -54.31
C SER A 161 -6.10 54.38 -55.60
N TYR A 162 -5.46 53.27 -56.01
CA TYR A 162 -4.66 53.19 -57.22
C TYR A 162 -5.54 53.38 -58.47
N ARG A 163 -6.74 52.77 -58.49
CA ARG A 163 -7.72 52.95 -59.56
C ARG A 163 -8.15 54.41 -59.77
N VAL A 164 -8.20 55.20 -58.68
CA VAL A 164 -8.56 56.62 -58.73
C VAL A 164 -7.36 57.49 -59.14
N ALA A 165 -6.16 57.16 -58.64
CA ALA A 165 -4.94 57.92 -58.91
C ALA A 165 -4.39 57.70 -60.33
N ASP A 166 -4.63 56.53 -60.91
CA ASP A 166 -4.10 56.09 -62.19
C ASP A 166 -5.24 55.49 -63.06
N PRO A 167 -6.17 56.35 -63.56
CA PRO A 167 -7.34 55.91 -64.31
C PRO A 167 -6.96 55.33 -65.68
N GLN A 168 -7.92 54.66 -66.32
CA GLN A 168 -7.70 54.04 -67.63
C GLN A 168 -7.22 55.05 -68.67
N ASP A 169 -6.11 54.75 -69.33
CA ASP A 169 -5.54 55.61 -70.36
C ASP A 169 -6.35 55.52 -71.68
N PRO A 170 -6.49 56.62 -72.45
CA PRO A 170 -7.24 56.61 -73.71
C PRO A 170 -6.72 55.64 -74.79
N TRP A 171 -5.49 55.15 -74.65
CA TRP A 171 -4.83 54.24 -75.58
C TRP A 171 -4.77 52.78 -75.09
N GLU A 172 -5.26 52.47 -73.88
CA GLU A 172 -5.33 51.09 -73.38
C GLU A 172 -6.74 50.51 -73.49
N THR A 173 -6.82 49.22 -73.78
CA THR A 173 -8.09 48.49 -73.73
C THR A 173 -8.48 48.17 -72.28
N GLU A 174 -9.77 48.01 -72.00
CA GLU A 174 -10.25 47.68 -70.64
C GLU A 174 -9.65 46.38 -70.11
N LYS A 175 -9.32 45.44 -71.01
CA LYS A 175 -8.64 44.19 -70.65
C LYS A 175 -7.17 44.40 -70.24
N GLU A 176 -6.49 45.38 -70.85
CA GLU A 176 -5.11 45.75 -70.49
C GLU A 176 -5.07 46.53 -69.16
N PHE A 177 -6.07 47.39 -68.92
CA PHE A 177 -6.22 48.09 -67.63
C PHE A 177 -6.47 47.13 -66.46
N GLU A 178 -7.41 46.19 -66.63
CA GLU A 178 -7.68 45.16 -65.62
C GLU A 178 -6.46 44.27 -65.38
N ALA A 179 -5.68 43.93 -66.43
CA ALA A 179 -4.43 43.18 -66.28
C ALA A 179 -3.37 43.96 -65.47
N ARG A 180 -3.30 45.29 -65.63
CA ARG A 180 -2.42 46.18 -64.84
C ARG A 180 -2.84 46.23 -63.37
N LEU A 181 -4.14 46.32 -63.08
CA LEU A 181 -4.68 46.27 -61.72
C LEU A 181 -4.39 44.93 -61.04
N VAL A 182 -4.60 43.81 -61.74
CA VAL A 182 -4.27 42.47 -61.25
C VAL A 182 -2.76 42.33 -60.98
N ALA A 183 -1.90 42.90 -61.84
CA ALA A 183 -0.46 42.91 -61.61
C ALA A 183 -0.07 43.70 -60.35
N TYR A 184 -0.71 44.85 -60.11
CA TYR A 184 -0.50 45.63 -58.89
C TYR A 184 -0.97 44.88 -57.63
N GLU A 185 -2.16 44.29 -57.67
CA GLU A 185 -2.69 43.45 -56.57
C GLU A 185 -1.77 42.26 -56.28
N SER A 186 -1.26 41.59 -57.33
CA SER A 186 -0.32 40.48 -57.19
C SER A 186 0.98 40.88 -56.50
N ALA A 187 1.48 42.10 -56.73
CA ALA A 187 2.67 42.62 -56.08
C ALA A 187 2.44 42.92 -54.58
N LEU A 188 1.25 43.42 -54.23
CA LEU A 188 0.84 43.61 -52.84
C LEU A 188 0.72 42.28 -52.10
N VAL A 189 0.08 41.28 -52.73
CA VAL A 189 -0.03 39.91 -52.17
C VAL A 189 1.36 39.31 -51.94
N ALA A 190 2.28 39.42 -52.90
CA ALA A 190 3.64 38.93 -52.74
C ALA A 190 4.37 39.60 -51.55
N LEU A 191 4.16 40.90 -51.34
CA LEU A 191 4.74 41.61 -50.18
C LEU A 191 4.15 41.09 -48.85
N ALA A 192 2.84 40.89 -48.77
CA ALA A 192 2.20 40.33 -47.58
C ALA A 192 2.68 38.91 -47.28
N GLU A 193 2.82 38.06 -48.30
CA GLU A 193 3.35 36.70 -48.17
C GLU A 193 4.77 36.67 -47.60
N THR A 194 5.65 37.59 -48.03
CA THR A 194 7.02 37.65 -47.46
C THR A 194 7.03 37.96 -45.97
N LYS A 195 6.13 38.84 -45.51
CA LYS A 195 6.01 39.19 -44.08
C LYS A 195 5.42 38.05 -43.25
N ILE A 196 4.40 37.37 -43.77
CA ILE A 196 3.82 36.18 -43.12
C ILE A 196 4.89 35.09 -42.99
N LEU A 197 5.69 34.87 -44.03
CA LEU A 197 6.76 33.87 -44.03
C LEU A 197 7.88 34.20 -43.03
N GLU A 198 8.17 35.48 -42.81
CA GLU A 198 9.10 35.92 -41.77
C GLU A 198 8.60 35.57 -40.35
N ILE A 199 7.31 35.78 -40.08
CA ILE A 199 6.68 35.43 -38.79
C ILE A 199 6.63 33.91 -38.60
N GLU A 200 6.30 33.16 -39.65
CA GLU A 200 6.33 31.69 -39.59
C GLU A 200 7.73 31.16 -39.29
N ARG A 201 8.77 31.83 -39.81
CA ARG A 201 10.17 31.50 -39.52
C ARG A 201 10.51 31.79 -38.06
N GLN A 202 10.10 32.94 -37.53
CA GLN A 202 10.28 33.28 -36.11
C GLN A 202 9.59 32.27 -35.20
N ARG A 203 8.31 31.97 -35.46
CA ARG A 203 7.56 30.92 -34.76
C ARG A 203 8.31 29.60 -34.75
N ARG A 204 8.79 29.15 -35.91
CA ARG A 204 9.51 27.89 -36.03
C ARG A 204 10.77 27.90 -35.16
N THR A 205 11.55 28.97 -35.19
CA THR A 205 12.77 29.07 -34.38
C THR A 205 12.51 29.07 -32.88
N GLU A 206 11.48 29.78 -32.40
CA GLU A 206 11.14 29.82 -30.97
C GLU A 206 10.63 28.45 -30.49
N VAL A 207 9.72 27.84 -31.25
CA VAL A 207 9.19 26.51 -30.94
C VAL A 207 10.30 25.45 -30.96
N GLU A 208 11.22 25.48 -31.93
CA GLU A 208 12.35 24.54 -31.98
C GLU A 208 13.32 24.72 -30.80
N ASN A 209 13.51 25.95 -30.31
CA ASN A 209 14.36 26.21 -29.15
C ASN A 209 13.74 25.63 -27.88
N ILE A 210 12.43 25.85 -27.66
CA ILE A 210 11.73 25.32 -26.49
C ILE A 210 11.64 23.80 -26.56
N LYS A 211 11.35 23.22 -27.74
CA LYS A 211 11.37 21.77 -27.96
C LYS A 211 12.73 21.16 -27.62
N ARG A 212 13.83 21.81 -28.00
CA ARG A 212 15.18 21.34 -27.62
C ARG A 212 15.41 21.37 -26.10
N GLN A 213 14.99 22.44 -25.42
CA GLN A 213 15.07 22.52 -23.97
C GLN A 213 14.22 21.45 -23.29
N LEU A 214 13.02 21.20 -23.83
CA LEU A 214 12.11 20.17 -23.35
C LEU A 214 12.75 18.78 -23.45
N GLU A 215 13.26 18.41 -24.63
CA GLU A 215 13.93 17.12 -24.83
C GLU A 215 15.15 16.94 -23.93
N GLN A 216 15.90 18.01 -23.70
CA GLN A 216 17.02 17.98 -22.76
C GLN A 216 16.53 17.73 -21.32
N ALA A 217 15.51 18.45 -20.86
CA ALA A 217 14.93 18.26 -19.53
C ALA A 217 14.36 16.85 -19.34
N LYS A 218 13.69 16.30 -20.37
CA LYS A 218 13.20 14.93 -20.40
C LYS A 218 14.33 13.92 -20.25
N HIS A 219 15.40 14.08 -21.02
CA HIS A 219 16.55 13.18 -20.96
C HIS A 219 17.26 13.23 -19.60
N GLU A 220 17.43 14.44 -19.04
CA GLU A 220 17.98 14.62 -17.70
C GLU A 220 17.13 13.90 -16.66
N LEU A 221 15.79 14.06 -16.70
CA LEU A 221 14.88 13.39 -15.77
C LEU A 221 14.93 11.87 -15.87
N GLN A 222 14.98 11.31 -17.08
CA GLN A 222 15.08 9.87 -17.30
C GLN A 222 16.40 9.27 -16.80
N SER A 223 17.46 10.06 -16.78
CA SER A 223 18.77 9.64 -16.25
C SER A 223 18.84 9.66 -14.71
N MET A 224 17.90 10.34 -14.07
CA MET A 224 17.86 10.50 -12.62
C MET A 224 17.26 9.27 -11.92
N GLN A 225 17.74 9.03 -10.70
CA GLN A 225 17.17 8.03 -9.80
C GLN A 225 16.73 8.72 -8.52
N PHE A 226 15.53 8.39 -8.07
CA PHE A 226 14.91 8.94 -6.88
C PHE A 226 14.77 7.86 -5.82
N THR A 227 14.79 8.24 -4.54
CA THR A 227 14.73 7.30 -3.43
C THR A 227 13.62 7.69 -2.46
N LEU A 228 12.65 6.80 -2.28
CA LEU A 228 11.72 6.84 -1.17
C LEU A 228 12.41 6.28 0.07
N GLY A 229 12.60 7.17 1.03
CA GLY A 229 13.24 6.85 2.30
C GLY A 229 12.34 6.09 3.28
N PRO A 230 12.89 5.79 4.45
CA PRO A 230 12.23 5.13 5.57
C PRO A 230 10.85 5.64 5.95
N THR A 231 10.64 6.95 5.80
CA THR A 231 9.46 7.62 6.32
C THR A 231 8.35 7.70 5.30
N ALA A 232 8.70 7.55 4.02
CA ALA A 232 7.78 7.55 2.89
C ALA A 232 7.32 6.13 2.52
N THR A 233 7.79 5.09 3.21
CA THR A 233 7.42 3.69 2.96
C THR A 233 6.91 2.99 4.23
N ALA A 234 6.06 2.00 4.03
CA ALA A 234 5.57 1.08 5.03
C ALA A 234 5.97 -0.34 4.64
N VAL A 235 6.40 -1.14 5.61
CA VAL A 235 6.78 -2.55 5.39
C VAL A 235 5.69 -3.44 5.98
N ILE A 236 5.24 -4.41 5.19
CA ILE A 236 4.23 -5.41 5.57
C ILE A 236 4.89 -6.78 5.44
N VAL A 237 5.04 -7.49 6.56
CA VAL A 237 5.54 -8.88 6.56
C VAL A 237 4.36 -9.83 6.55
N SER A 238 4.32 -10.74 5.58
CA SER A 238 3.30 -11.79 5.49
C SER A 238 3.66 -13.00 6.36
N SER A 239 2.69 -13.91 6.53
CA SER A 239 2.92 -15.18 7.23
C SER A 239 4.10 -15.96 6.64
N PHE A 240 4.96 -16.50 7.51
CA PHE A 240 6.12 -17.29 7.09
C PHE A 240 5.72 -18.51 6.29
N ASP A 241 6.33 -18.66 5.11
CA ASP A 241 6.18 -19.82 4.25
C ASP A 241 7.15 -20.91 4.69
N ALA A 242 6.62 -21.90 5.41
CA ALA A 242 7.40 -23.03 5.93
C ALA A 242 7.93 -23.97 4.84
N GLN A 243 7.29 -24.03 3.67
CA GLN A 243 7.72 -24.90 2.57
C GLN A 243 8.99 -24.36 1.92
N ASN A 244 9.01 -23.05 1.66
CA ASN A 244 10.14 -22.36 1.02
C ASN A 244 11.12 -21.71 2.02
N LYS A 245 10.81 -21.78 3.32
CA LYS A 245 11.58 -21.18 4.43
C LYS A 245 11.83 -19.68 4.22
N GLN A 246 10.79 -18.96 3.85
CA GLN A 246 10.90 -17.56 3.47
C GLN A 246 9.81 -16.71 4.13
N PHE A 247 10.14 -15.45 4.40
CA PHE A 247 9.17 -14.41 4.73
C PHE A 247 8.85 -13.62 3.47
N PRO A 248 7.62 -13.68 2.94
CA PRO A 248 7.17 -12.72 1.94
C PRO A 248 7.02 -11.34 2.61
N ILE A 249 7.61 -10.31 2.02
CA ILE A 249 7.59 -8.95 2.55
C ILE A 249 7.19 -7.99 1.43
N THR A 250 6.21 -7.13 1.70
CA THR A 250 5.77 -6.10 0.76
C THR A 250 6.12 -4.73 1.33
N ILE A 251 6.88 -3.93 0.58
CA ILE A 251 7.08 -2.52 0.87
C ILE A 251 6.03 -1.74 0.09
N VAL A 252 5.30 -0.85 0.74
CA VAL A 252 4.30 0.01 0.11
C VAL A 252 4.67 1.46 0.39
N SER A 253 4.60 2.31 -0.62
CA SER A 253 4.74 3.75 -0.43
C SER A 253 3.54 4.29 0.36
N THR A 254 3.83 5.19 1.29
CA THR A 254 2.82 5.92 2.07
C THR A 254 2.32 7.17 1.35
N ASP A 255 3.03 7.59 0.29
CA ASP A 255 2.64 8.73 -0.53
C ASP A 255 1.56 8.30 -1.52
N SER A 256 0.39 8.96 -1.46
CA SER A 256 -0.72 8.69 -2.37
C SER A 256 -0.43 9.06 -3.82
N LEU A 257 0.52 9.96 -4.07
CA LEU A 257 0.94 10.32 -5.42
C LEU A 257 1.89 9.30 -6.04
N LEU A 258 2.48 8.44 -5.21
CA LEU A 258 3.37 7.35 -5.62
C LEU A 258 2.87 6.04 -4.98
N PRO A 259 1.79 5.41 -5.46
CA PRO A 259 1.33 4.12 -4.92
C PRO A 259 2.22 2.97 -5.40
N LEU A 260 3.54 3.12 -5.22
CA LEU A 260 4.53 2.10 -5.52
C LEU A 260 4.49 1.03 -4.44
N TYR A 261 4.58 -0.22 -4.86
CA TYR A 261 4.87 -1.33 -3.96
C TYR A 261 5.97 -2.21 -4.53
N ALA A 262 6.72 -2.85 -3.65
CA ALA A 262 7.76 -3.81 -4.00
C ALA A 262 7.56 -5.07 -3.17
N SER A 263 7.34 -6.19 -3.85
CA SER A 263 7.30 -7.51 -3.23
C SER A 263 8.70 -8.09 -3.19
N LEU A 264 9.11 -8.47 -1.98
CA LEU A 264 10.41 -9.03 -1.63
C LEU A 264 10.18 -10.31 -0.85
N PHE A 265 11.22 -11.13 -0.73
CA PHE A 265 11.20 -12.26 0.19
C PHE A 265 12.54 -12.36 0.92
N PHE A 266 12.49 -12.67 2.21
CA PHE A 266 13.66 -13.02 3.00
C PHE A 266 13.72 -14.53 3.17
N LYS A 267 14.62 -15.19 2.45
CA LYS A 267 14.83 -16.63 2.52
C LYS A 267 15.89 -16.98 3.57
N ILE A 268 15.61 -17.99 4.39
CA ILE A 268 16.56 -18.53 5.35
C ILE A 268 17.26 -19.74 4.72
N ASP A 269 18.46 -19.53 4.20
CA ASP A 269 19.29 -20.59 3.60
C ASP A 269 19.97 -21.46 4.67
N SER A 270 19.18 -22.17 5.46
CA SER A 270 19.67 -23.16 6.41
C SER A 270 18.69 -24.31 6.63
N THR A 271 19.23 -25.49 6.90
CA THR A 271 18.49 -26.68 7.34
C THR A 271 18.64 -26.95 8.82
N ASP A 272 19.56 -26.24 9.50
CA ASP A 272 19.74 -26.35 10.94
C ASP A 272 18.57 -25.70 11.68
N ARG A 273 17.92 -26.48 12.54
CA ARG A 273 16.77 -26.04 13.36
C ARG A 273 17.11 -24.83 14.24
N THR A 274 18.33 -24.77 14.79
CA THR A 274 18.75 -23.70 15.69
C THR A 274 18.95 -22.38 14.95
N VAL A 275 19.53 -22.45 13.75
CA VAL A 275 19.71 -21.30 12.86
C VAL A 275 18.37 -20.82 12.32
N LEU A 276 17.51 -21.74 11.86
CA LEU A 276 16.16 -21.43 11.40
C LEU A 276 15.33 -20.73 12.48
N GLN A 277 15.36 -21.24 13.72
CA GLN A 277 14.63 -20.63 14.83
C GLN A 277 15.13 -19.23 15.15
N ARG A 278 16.45 -19.02 15.15
CA ARG A 278 17.06 -17.71 15.43
C ARG A 278 16.72 -16.68 14.36
N GLU A 279 16.88 -17.05 13.08
CA GLU A 279 16.61 -16.17 11.95
C GLU A 279 15.11 -15.84 11.83
N TYR A 280 14.24 -16.82 12.11
CA TYR A 280 12.79 -16.61 12.20
C TYR A 280 12.45 -15.60 13.30
N GLN A 281 12.94 -15.82 14.52
CA GLN A 281 12.67 -14.93 15.65
C GLN A 281 13.17 -13.51 15.38
N ARG A 282 14.31 -13.35 14.71
CA ARG A 282 14.83 -12.03 14.34
C ARG A 282 13.85 -11.23 13.47
N VAL A 283 13.28 -11.86 12.44
CA VAL A 283 12.33 -11.18 11.54
C VAL A 283 10.99 -10.95 12.23
N ASP A 284 10.48 -11.94 12.95
CA ASP A 284 9.20 -11.88 13.68
C ASP A 284 9.21 -10.83 14.81
N ASP A 285 10.29 -10.74 15.59
CA ASP A 285 10.44 -9.70 16.63
C ASP A 285 10.61 -8.30 16.01
N ALA A 286 11.32 -8.18 14.88
CA ALA A 286 11.48 -6.89 14.17
C ALA A 286 10.15 -6.38 13.57
N ASP A 287 9.34 -7.27 13.01
CA ASP A 287 7.99 -6.95 12.50
C ASP A 287 7.05 -6.54 13.65
N LYS A 288 7.00 -7.33 14.74
CA LYS A 288 6.19 -7.01 15.93
C LYS A 288 6.58 -5.68 16.57
N ALA A 289 7.88 -5.35 16.55
CA ALA A 289 8.39 -4.08 17.05
C ALA A 289 8.22 -2.91 16.04
N LYS A 290 7.66 -3.16 14.85
CA LYS A 290 7.53 -2.18 13.75
C LYS A 290 8.85 -1.46 13.42
N ALA A 291 9.95 -2.18 13.55
CA ALA A 291 11.30 -1.65 13.38
C ALA A 291 11.87 -1.87 11.97
N LEU A 292 11.09 -2.50 11.09
CA LEU A 292 11.43 -2.71 9.69
C LEU A 292 11.13 -1.45 8.89
N VAL A 293 12.10 -1.08 8.07
CA VAL A 293 12.09 0.14 7.30
C VAL A 293 12.41 -0.18 5.85
N GLY A 294 11.56 0.28 4.94
CA GLY A 294 11.75 0.12 3.50
C GLY A 294 12.52 1.27 2.89
N THR A 295 13.23 0.98 1.82
CA THR A 295 13.75 1.98 0.88
C THR A 295 13.41 1.53 -0.53
N ILE A 296 12.77 2.38 -1.32
CA ILE A 296 12.46 2.11 -2.73
C ILE A 296 13.19 3.14 -3.57
N ARG A 297 14.07 2.68 -4.47
CA ARG A 297 14.67 3.49 -5.51
C ARG A 297 13.89 3.30 -6.81
N TYR A 298 13.52 4.39 -7.45
CA TYR A 298 12.78 4.39 -8.70
C TYR A 298 13.39 5.35 -9.72
N SER A 299 13.09 5.11 -10.98
CA SER A 299 13.37 6.00 -12.10
C SER A 299 12.09 6.29 -12.87
N LEU A 300 12.08 7.40 -13.60
CA LEU A 300 10.97 7.79 -14.45
C LEU A 300 11.35 7.53 -15.90
N LYS A 301 10.42 7.00 -16.68
CA LYS A 301 10.62 6.75 -18.10
C LYS A 301 9.42 7.23 -18.88
N GLU A 302 9.64 7.98 -19.94
CA GLU A 302 8.55 8.41 -20.82
C GLU A 302 8.14 7.24 -21.71
N VAL A 303 6.85 6.92 -21.69
CA VAL A 303 6.25 5.83 -22.49
C VAL A 303 5.61 6.39 -23.75
N SER A 304 4.91 7.51 -23.62
CA SER A 304 4.35 8.33 -24.70
C SER A 304 4.45 9.81 -24.30
N PRO A 305 4.25 10.77 -25.24
CA PRO A 305 4.31 12.19 -24.92
C PRO A 305 3.43 12.52 -23.70
N SER A 306 4.02 13.14 -22.68
CA SER A 306 3.36 13.51 -21.42
C SER A 306 2.96 12.35 -20.49
N LEU A 307 3.27 11.10 -20.86
CA LEU A 307 2.99 9.88 -20.09
C LEU A 307 4.28 9.26 -19.56
N TRP A 308 4.38 9.18 -18.24
CA TRP A 308 5.56 8.68 -17.57
C TRP A 308 5.24 7.40 -16.79
N SER A 309 6.02 6.35 -17.01
CA SER A 309 6.04 5.18 -16.14
C SER A 309 7.06 5.39 -15.03
N ILE A 310 6.68 4.96 -13.82
CA ILE A 310 7.62 4.81 -12.72
C ILE A 310 8.12 3.37 -12.72
N GLU A 311 9.44 3.20 -12.82
CA GLU A 311 10.08 1.90 -12.73
C GLU A 311 10.84 1.78 -11.40
N VAL A 312 10.53 0.76 -10.61
CA VAL A 312 11.29 0.46 -9.39
C VAL A 312 12.62 -0.18 -9.80
N VAL A 313 13.72 0.50 -9.49
CA VAL A 313 15.09 0.05 -9.81
C VAL A 313 15.58 -0.92 -8.73
N GLU A 314 15.40 -0.55 -7.47
CA GLU A 314 15.91 -1.31 -6.33
C GLU A 314 14.97 -1.10 -5.15
N ALA A 315 14.62 -2.17 -4.44
CA ALA A 315 13.92 -2.10 -3.18
C ALA A 315 14.72 -2.86 -2.12
N GLY A 316 14.79 -2.30 -0.91
CA GLY A 316 15.55 -2.85 0.20
C GLY A 316 14.83 -2.65 1.52
N ILE A 317 15.10 -3.54 2.47
CA ILE A 317 14.57 -3.46 3.84
C ILE A 317 15.77 -3.33 4.77
N SER A 318 15.62 -2.52 5.81
CA SER A 318 16.61 -2.36 6.87
C SER A 318 15.93 -2.41 8.23
N SER A 319 16.60 -2.99 9.22
CA SER A 319 16.12 -3.01 10.61
C SER A 319 16.70 -1.82 11.38
N LEU A 320 15.85 -1.10 12.12
CA LEU A 320 16.26 0.02 12.96
C LEU A 320 17.09 -0.40 14.19
N PHE A 321 17.15 -1.69 14.52
CA PHE A 321 17.94 -2.21 15.64
C PHE A 321 19.42 -2.48 15.29
N GLU A 322 19.79 -2.53 14.01
CA GLU A 322 21.09 -3.04 13.57
C GLU A 322 22.14 -1.93 13.39
N GLY A 323 23.08 -1.86 14.33
CA GLY A 323 24.22 -0.92 14.32
C GLY A 323 25.46 -1.39 15.09
N SER A 324 25.61 -2.70 15.35
CA SER A 324 26.80 -3.27 16.01
C SER A 324 27.51 -4.30 15.10
N LYS A 325 28.84 -4.36 15.22
CA LYS A 325 29.77 -5.13 14.36
C LYS A 325 29.53 -6.65 14.29
N GLU A 326 28.62 -7.21 15.08
CA GLU A 326 28.38 -8.65 15.20
C GLU A 326 27.19 -9.17 14.36
N HIS A 327 26.35 -8.27 13.85
CA HIS A 327 25.18 -8.62 13.04
C HIS A 327 25.18 -7.80 11.75
N PRO A 328 25.63 -8.37 10.61
CA PRO A 328 25.63 -7.64 9.36
C PRO A 328 24.20 -7.28 8.98
N THR A 329 24.04 -6.06 8.48
CA THR A 329 22.80 -5.52 7.92
C THR A 329 22.10 -6.60 7.09
N VAL A 330 20.82 -6.87 7.37
CA VAL A 330 19.99 -7.66 6.46
C VAL A 330 19.75 -6.82 5.20
N LEU A 331 20.76 -6.74 4.33
CA LEU A 331 20.65 -6.23 2.97
C LEU A 331 19.99 -7.34 2.15
N VAL A 332 18.67 -7.43 2.20
CA VAL A 332 17.95 -8.07 1.10
C VAL A 332 18.06 -7.13 -0.08
N ARG A 333 19.07 -7.33 -0.90
CA ARG A 333 19.13 -6.78 -2.24
C ARG A 333 18.39 -7.75 -3.15
N CYS A 334 17.34 -7.27 -3.79
CA CYS A 334 16.56 -8.10 -4.69
C CYS A 334 17.33 -8.29 -6.00
N ASN A 335 17.58 -9.54 -6.37
CA ASN A 335 17.84 -9.90 -7.76
C ASN A 335 16.49 -10.33 -8.37
N SER A 336 15.93 -9.45 -9.19
CA SER A 336 15.04 -9.76 -10.31
C SER A 336 13.84 -10.70 -10.04
N GLN A 337 12.68 -10.10 -9.74
CA GLN A 337 11.40 -10.31 -10.44
C GLN A 337 10.34 -9.44 -9.74
N TYR A 338 10.11 -8.24 -10.28
CA TYR A 338 9.09 -7.34 -9.78
C TYR A 338 7.79 -7.56 -10.57
N GLU A 339 6.68 -7.87 -9.91
CA GLU A 339 5.35 -7.54 -10.44
C GLU A 339 5.16 -6.04 -10.24
N ILE A 340 5.71 -5.25 -11.17
CA ILE A 340 5.45 -3.82 -11.23
C ILE A 340 4.05 -3.68 -11.82
N VAL A 341 3.06 -3.36 -10.98
CA VAL A 341 1.88 -2.69 -11.51
C VAL A 341 2.38 -1.35 -12.03
N SER A 342 2.41 -1.22 -13.35
CA SER A 342 2.80 -0.01 -14.04
C SER A 342 1.83 1.10 -13.64
N ASN A 343 2.21 1.93 -12.67
CA ASN A 343 1.49 3.15 -12.41
C ASN A 343 1.80 4.10 -13.56
N MET A 344 0.81 4.34 -14.40
CA MET A 344 0.87 5.38 -15.40
C MET A 344 0.62 6.72 -14.70
N LEU A 345 1.58 7.63 -14.82
CA LEU A 345 1.46 9.01 -14.37
C LEU A 345 1.08 9.88 -15.55
N THR A 346 -0.12 10.45 -15.49
CA THR A 346 -0.62 11.46 -16.42
C THR A 346 -0.47 12.84 -15.80
N LEU A 347 0.19 13.76 -16.50
CA LEU A 347 0.30 15.15 -16.05
C LEU A 347 -0.90 15.95 -16.55
N VAL A 348 -1.65 16.55 -15.63
CA VAL A 348 -2.79 17.40 -15.95
C VAL A 348 -2.71 18.71 -15.17
N ASP A 349 -2.52 19.82 -15.88
CA ASP A 349 -2.40 21.17 -15.31
C ASP A 349 -1.39 21.27 -14.15
N GLY A 350 -0.19 20.70 -14.33
CA GLY A 350 0.89 20.76 -13.33
C GLY A 350 0.69 19.83 -12.13
N LYS A 351 -0.34 18.96 -12.14
CA LYS A 351 -0.55 17.89 -11.15
C LYS A 351 -0.34 16.54 -11.79
N VAL A 352 0.41 15.69 -11.10
CA VAL A 352 0.53 14.28 -11.50
C VAL A 352 -0.70 13.52 -11.02
N ILE A 353 -1.45 12.98 -11.96
CA ILE A 353 -2.55 12.05 -11.73
C ILE A 353 -2.01 10.64 -12.02
N SER A 354 -2.10 9.74 -11.05
CA SER A 354 -1.85 8.32 -11.29
C SER A 354 -3.18 7.57 -11.24
N ILE A 355 -3.55 6.88 -12.32
CA ILE A 355 -4.61 5.88 -12.24
C ILE A 355 -3.92 4.52 -12.07
N PRO A 356 -4.02 3.88 -10.89
CA PRO A 356 -3.50 2.53 -10.71
C PRO A 356 -4.31 1.58 -11.61
N MET A 357 -3.61 0.88 -12.50
CA MET A 357 -4.20 -0.02 -13.48
C MET A 357 -3.65 -1.43 -13.27
N THR A 358 -4.51 -2.42 -13.13
CA THR A 358 -4.13 -3.82 -13.01
C THR A 358 -4.21 -4.52 -14.36
N TYR A 359 -3.18 -5.28 -14.72
CA TYR A 359 -3.20 -6.14 -15.91
C TYR A 359 -4.12 -7.34 -15.65
N VAL A 360 -5.12 -7.51 -16.51
CA VAL A 360 -6.01 -8.66 -16.53
C VAL A 360 -5.61 -9.54 -17.71
N GLU A 361 -5.11 -10.73 -17.40
CA GLU A 361 -4.74 -11.71 -18.42
C GLU A 361 -5.98 -12.15 -19.20
N GLY A 362 -5.89 -12.14 -20.53
CA GLY A 362 -6.94 -12.59 -21.41
C GLY A 362 -7.17 -14.09 -21.31
N GLY A 363 -8.43 -14.50 -21.46
CA GLY A 363 -8.83 -15.89 -21.34
C GLY A 363 -10.33 -16.07 -21.38
N SER A 364 -10.76 -17.31 -21.14
CA SER A 364 -12.17 -17.65 -21.01
C SER A 364 -12.58 -17.64 -19.54
N PHE A 365 -13.70 -16.99 -19.22
CA PHE A 365 -14.31 -17.04 -17.89
C PHE A 365 -15.81 -17.30 -17.98
N GLN A 366 -16.39 -17.74 -16.86
CA GLN A 366 -17.82 -17.99 -16.74
C GLN A 366 -18.52 -16.73 -16.24
N MET A 367 -19.38 -16.15 -17.07
CA MET A 367 -20.15 -14.94 -16.76
C MET A 367 -21.60 -15.29 -16.45
N GLY A 368 -22.16 -14.69 -15.38
CA GLY A 368 -23.51 -14.95 -14.88
C GLY A 368 -23.49 -15.74 -13.56
N SER A 369 -24.67 -15.92 -12.97
CA SER A 369 -24.85 -16.63 -11.70
C SER A 369 -25.90 -17.73 -11.83
N VAL A 370 -25.62 -18.91 -11.26
CA VAL A 370 -26.60 -20.00 -11.16
C VAL A 370 -27.60 -19.75 -10.02
N THR A 371 -27.18 -18.99 -9.01
CA THR A 371 -27.94 -18.73 -7.78
C THR A 371 -28.28 -17.24 -7.62
N GLY A 372 -28.21 -16.45 -8.69
CA GLY A 372 -28.53 -15.02 -8.67
C GLY A 372 -30.01 -14.81 -8.47
N ASP A 373 -30.36 -13.94 -7.52
CA ASP A 373 -31.74 -13.58 -7.20
C ASP A 373 -32.40 -12.77 -8.33
N ASP A 374 -31.58 -12.10 -9.17
CA ASP A 374 -32.03 -11.29 -10.30
C ASP A 374 -32.00 -12.08 -11.63
N SER A 375 -33.10 -12.02 -12.38
CA SER A 375 -33.32 -12.86 -13.56
C SER A 375 -32.41 -12.53 -14.75
N ASP A 376 -31.85 -11.33 -14.80
CA ASP A 376 -30.92 -10.84 -15.82
C ASP A 376 -29.46 -11.25 -15.55
N GLU A 377 -29.16 -11.76 -14.35
CA GLU A 377 -27.88 -12.37 -14.02
C GLU A 377 -27.87 -13.90 -14.26
N GLN A 378 -29.03 -14.49 -14.56
CA GLN A 378 -29.19 -15.93 -14.74
C GLN A 378 -28.67 -16.39 -16.10
N PHE A 379 -28.12 -17.61 -16.13
CA PHE A 379 -27.45 -18.30 -17.24
C PHE A 379 -25.94 -18.05 -17.31
N VAL A 380 -25.20 -19.01 -16.77
CA VAL A 380 -23.73 -19.03 -16.84
C VAL A 380 -23.28 -19.39 -18.26
N ARG A 381 -22.53 -18.48 -18.87
CA ARG A 381 -21.97 -18.63 -20.21
C ARG A 381 -20.47 -18.36 -20.21
N GLU A 382 -19.75 -19.10 -21.04
CA GLU A 382 -18.33 -18.85 -21.26
C GLU A 382 -18.15 -17.61 -22.15
N VAL A 383 -17.30 -16.69 -21.71
CA VAL A 383 -16.94 -15.46 -22.42
C VAL A 383 -15.43 -15.40 -22.58
N LEU A 384 -14.99 -15.22 -23.83
CA LEU A 384 -13.59 -15.00 -24.18
C LEU A 384 -13.30 -13.50 -24.24
N VAL A 385 -12.30 -13.05 -23.48
CA VAL A 385 -11.84 -11.65 -23.46
C VAL A 385 -10.34 -11.61 -23.73
N GLY A 386 -9.89 -10.66 -24.55
CA GLY A 386 -8.45 -10.42 -24.74
C GLY A 386 -7.82 -9.85 -23.46
N SER A 387 -6.49 -9.79 -23.36
CA SER A 387 -5.84 -9.14 -22.23
C SER A 387 -6.08 -7.63 -22.25
N PHE A 388 -6.30 -7.03 -21.09
CA PHE A 388 -6.51 -5.58 -20.96
C PHE A 388 -6.04 -5.08 -19.60
N TYR A 389 -5.94 -3.76 -19.45
CA TYR A 389 -5.71 -3.11 -18.17
C TYR A 389 -7.03 -2.57 -17.63
N MET A 390 -7.28 -2.72 -16.32
CA MET A 390 -8.47 -2.20 -15.64
C MET A 390 -8.05 -1.32 -14.46
N GLY A 391 -8.75 -0.21 -14.25
CA GLY A 391 -8.54 0.62 -13.05
C GLY A 391 -8.75 -0.20 -11.79
N THR A 392 -7.77 -0.20 -10.89
CA THR A 392 -7.82 -0.96 -9.63
C THR A 392 -8.95 -0.46 -8.72
N TYR A 393 -9.27 0.82 -8.82
CA TYR A 393 -10.33 1.49 -8.07
C TYR A 393 -11.23 2.28 -9.01
N GLU A 394 -12.41 2.65 -8.52
CA GLU A 394 -13.30 3.59 -9.18
C GLU A 394 -12.60 4.94 -9.37
N VAL A 395 -12.94 5.66 -10.45
CA VAL A 395 -12.39 6.99 -10.72
C VAL A 395 -12.75 7.92 -9.58
N THR A 396 -11.76 8.49 -8.92
CA THR A 396 -11.96 9.40 -7.80
C THR A 396 -12.25 10.83 -8.25
N GLN A 397 -12.84 11.63 -7.36
CA GLN A 397 -13.24 13.00 -7.64
C GLN A 397 -12.08 13.92 -8.04
N ASP A 398 -10.90 13.73 -7.45
CA ASP A 398 -9.70 14.49 -7.80
C ASP A 398 -9.19 14.15 -9.21
N ILE A 399 -9.18 12.87 -9.60
CA ILE A 399 -8.85 12.41 -10.95
C ILE A 399 -9.83 13.00 -11.96
N TYR A 400 -11.13 12.85 -11.71
CA TYR A 400 -12.17 13.35 -12.60
C TYR A 400 -12.08 14.87 -12.76
N GLN A 401 -11.93 15.59 -11.65
CA GLN A 401 -11.82 17.06 -11.67
C GLN A 401 -10.56 17.54 -12.37
N ALA A 402 -9.44 16.84 -12.22
CA ALA A 402 -8.22 17.24 -12.91
C ALA A 402 -8.34 16.99 -14.42
N VAL A 403 -8.96 15.88 -14.86
CA VAL A 403 -9.19 15.63 -16.30
C VAL A 403 -10.24 16.57 -16.90
N MET A 404 -11.37 16.76 -16.24
CA MET A 404 -12.54 17.46 -16.80
C MET A 404 -12.65 18.94 -16.37
N GLY A 405 -11.83 19.39 -15.42
CA GLY A 405 -11.89 20.73 -14.83
C GLY A 405 -13.06 20.96 -13.87
N VAL A 406 -13.97 20.00 -13.73
CA VAL A 406 -15.21 20.12 -12.93
C VAL A 406 -15.41 18.90 -12.03
N ASN A 407 -16.06 19.09 -10.88
CA ASN A 407 -16.43 18.01 -9.97
C ASN A 407 -17.96 17.99 -9.80
N PRO A 408 -18.69 17.02 -10.39
CA PRO A 408 -20.14 16.97 -10.30
C PRO A 408 -20.68 16.36 -8.99
N SER A 409 -19.84 15.68 -8.20
CA SER A 409 -20.27 14.83 -7.08
C SER A 409 -20.95 15.56 -5.91
N TYR A 410 -22.17 15.18 -5.55
CA TYR A 410 -22.82 15.65 -4.34
C TYR A 410 -21.98 15.46 -3.05
N HIS A 411 -21.39 14.28 -2.84
CA HIS A 411 -20.58 13.99 -1.65
C HIS A 411 -19.12 14.40 -1.85
N ARG A 412 -18.70 15.53 -1.28
CA ARG A 412 -17.36 16.11 -1.54
C ARG A 412 -16.24 15.47 -0.73
N ASN A 413 -15.36 14.74 -1.40
CA ASN A 413 -14.06 14.34 -0.88
C ASN A 413 -13.17 13.91 -2.06
N ALA A 414 -11.92 14.40 -2.10
CA ALA A 414 -10.97 14.10 -3.18
C ALA A 414 -10.84 12.59 -3.47
N ARG A 415 -10.84 11.75 -2.43
CA ARG A 415 -10.62 10.29 -2.54
C ARG A 415 -11.89 9.45 -2.65
N LEU A 416 -13.06 10.08 -2.71
CA LEU A 416 -14.30 9.34 -2.97
C LEU A 416 -14.48 9.12 -4.47
N PRO A 417 -15.20 8.07 -4.87
CA PRO A 417 -15.61 7.88 -6.25
C PRO A 417 -16.35 9.12 -6.76
N VAL A 418 -16.13 9.44 -8.03
CA VAL A 418 -16.93 10.47 -8.69
C VAL A 418 -18.34 9.92 -8.91
N GLU A 419 -19.33 10.69 -8.47
CA GLU A 419 -20.75 10.44 -8.70
C GLU A 419 -21.45 11.70 -9.25
N GLN A 420 -22.75 11.60 -9.57
CA GLN A 420 -23.50 12.53 -10.45
C GLN A 420 -22.95 12.60 -11.89
N VAL A 421 -22.36 11.51 -12.38
CA VAL A 421 -21.82 11.40 -13.75
C VAL A 421 -22.75 10.50 -14.54
N ASN A 422 -23.27 10.99 -15.67
CA ASN A 422 -24.05 10.13 -16.56
C ASN A 422 -23.14 9.33 -17.51
N TRP A 423 -23.69 8.40 -18.28
CA TRP A 423 -22.89 7.56 -19.18
C TRP A 423 -22.13 8.37 -20.25
N TYR A 424 -22.73 9.44 -20.79
CA TYR A 424 -22.07 10.32 -21.75
C TYR A 424 -20.88 11.05 -21.12
N ASP A 425 -21.03 11.55 -19.90
CA ASP A 425 -19.96 12.20 -19.17
C ASP A 425 -18.78 11.24 -18.89
N ALA A 426 -19.08 9.95 -18.68
CA ALA A 426 -18.07 8.91 -18.47
C ALA A 426 -17.27 8.60 -19.74
N ILE A 427 -17.92 8.47 -20.90
CA ILE A 427 -17.20 8.26 -22.17
C ILE A 427 -16.43 9.51 -22.63
N VAL A 428 -16.95 10.71 -22.35
CA VAL A 428 -16.23 11.97 -22.60
C VAL A 428 -14.99 12.05 -21.71
N PHE A 429 -15.10 11.68 -20.43
CA PHE A 429 -13.95 11.55 -19.55
C PHE A 429 -12.92 10.56 -20.10
N ALA A 430 -13.35 9.39 -20.59
CA ALA A 430 -12.46 8.38 -21.17
C ALA A 430 -11.68 8.93 -22.37
N ASN A 431 -12.36 9.58 -23.33
CA ASN A 431 -11.69 10.21 -24.47
C ASN A 431 -10.78 11.38 -24.06
N ALA A 432 -11.21 12.20 -23.10
CA ALA A 432 -10.41 13.31 -22.59
C ALA A 432 -9.13 12.80 -21.92
N LEU A 433 -9.22 11.70 -21.17
CA LEU A 433 -8.08 11.01 -20.59
C LEU A 433 -7.17 10.41 -21.68
N SER A 434 -7.73 9.69 -22.66
CA SER A 434 -6.97 9.16 -23.81
C SER A 434 -6.19 10.27 -24.53
N LYS A 435 -6.84 11.40 -24.82
CA LYS A 435 -6.19 12.57 -25.43
C LYS A 435 -5.05 13.13 -24.58
N LYS A 436 -5.22 13.17 -23.25
CA LYS A 436 -4.19 13.66 -22.31
C LYS A 436 -3.02 12.70 -22.19
N ASP A 437 -3.25 11.40 -22.31
CA ASP A 437 -2.23 10.35 -22.31
C ASP A 437 -1.57 10.11 -23.69
N GLY A 438 -2.04 10.80 -24.74
CA GLY A 438 -1.54 10.65 -26.10
C GLY A 438 -2.04 9.38 -26.83
N PHE A 439 -3.14 8.80 -26.38
CA PHE A 439 -3.81 7.65 -27.03
C PHE A 439 -4.91 8.09 -27.99
N GLU A 440 -5.25 7.21 -28.93
CA GLU A 440 -6.42 7.38 -29.81
C GLU A 440 -7.73 7.32 -29.02
N GLU A 441 -8.71 8.12 -29.44
CA GLU A 441 -10.05 8.12 -28.87
C GLU A 441 -10.81 6.86 -29.27
N VAL A 442 -11.51 6.24 -28.32
CA VAL A 442 -12.28 5.02 -28.56
C VAL A 442 -13.72 5.33 -28.98
N TYR A 443 -14.29 6.41 -28.44
CA TYR A 443 -15.66 6.82 -28.71
C TYR A 443 -15.68 7.96 -29.74
N THR A 444 -16.56 7.93 -30.73
CA THR A 444 -16.69 8.97 -31.78
C THR A 444 -18.13 9.40 -32.01
#